data_AF-A0A957N856-F1
#
_entry.id   AF-A0A957N856-F1
#
_cell.length_a   1.000
_cell.length_b   1.000
_cell.length_c   1.000
_cell.angle_alpha   90.00
_cell.angle_beta   90.00
_cell.angle_gamma   90.00
#
_symmetry.space_group_name_H-M   'P 1'
#
loop_
_entity.id
_entity.type
_entity.pdbx_description
1 polymer ?
#
loop_
_entity_poly.entity_id
_entity_poly.type
_entity_poly.pdbx_seq_one_letter_code
_entity_poly.pdbx_strand_id
1 'polypeptide(L)'
;GEKGGPASAAPRTTADGRAVSYQRKIKDLVLVMADPALQESVESITVNKEVPLWKEGRLVLLTKYLDGDLVGEKYRLTNVSPSDMLLVEQELYRRGVRAVSIEHHTLPAGDGTDIFLVRERKDNE
;
A
#
# COMPACT_ATOMS: atom_id res chain seq x y z
N GLY A 1 -46.57 -31.74 18.57
CA GLY A 1 -45.25 -32.29 18.24
C GLY A 1 -44.46 -31.21 17.53
N GLU A 2 -43.65 -30.46 18.26
CA GLU A 2 -42.61 -29.60 17.71
C GLU A 2 -41.44 -30.45 17.19
N LYS A 3 -40.76 -29.97 16.14
CA LYS A 3 -39.29 -29.87 16.10
C LYS A 3 -38.87 -28.95 14.94
N GLY A 4 -38.68 -27.67 15.24
CA GLY A 4 -37.80 -26.78 14.48
C GLY A 4 -36.37 -26.94 15.00
N GLY A 5 -35.43 -27.28 14.13
CA GLY A 5 -34.01 -27.38 14.48
C GLY A 5 -33.31 -26.01 14.38
N PRO A 6 -32.40 -25.65 15.30
CA PRO A 6 -31.70 -24.39 15.20
C PRO A 6 -30.62 -24.46 14.11
N ALA A 7 -30.63 -23.50 13.19
CA ALA A 7 -29.52 -23.24 12.29
C ALA A 7 -28.34 -22.71 13.10
N SER A 8 -27.20 -23.41 13.02
CA SER A 8 -25.97 -23.08 13.72
C SER A 8 -25.36 -21.78 13.14
N ALA A 9 -25.57 -20.65 13.82
CA ALA A 9 -24.90 -19.40 13.52
C ALA A 9 -23.48 -19.41 14.11
N ALA A 10 -22.46 -19.54 13.25
CA ALA A 10 -21.06 -19.32 13.64
C ALA A 10 -20.85 -17.85 14.11
N PRO A 11 -19.88 -17.58 15.01
CA PRO A 11 -19.80 -16.31 15.71
C PRO A 11 -19.26 -15.20 14.78
N ARG A 12 -20.12 -14.27 14.38
CA ARG A 12 -19.78 -13.07 13.59
C ARG A 12 -18.71 -12.18 14.27
N THR A 13 -18.67 -12.18 15.61
CA THR A 13 -17.80 -11.33 16.43
C THR A 13 -16.30 -11.58 16.21
N THR A 14 -15.87 -12.80 15.88
CA THR A 14 -14.43 -13.11 15.68
C THR A 14 -13.93 -12.73 14.29
N ALA A 15 -14.83 -12.69 13.29
CA ALA A 15 -14.51 -12.26 11.94
C ALA A 15 -14.33 -10.73 11.86
N ASP A 16 -15.22 -9.98 12.51
CA ASP A 16 -15.15 -8.51 12.55
C ASP A 16 -13.87 -8.03 13.24
N GLY A 17 -13.48 -8.66 14.36
CA GLY A 17 -12.24 -8.34 15.06
C GLY A 17 -10.99 -8.56 14.20
N ARG A 18 -10.94 -9.63 13.40
CA ARG A 18 -9.84 -9.89 12.46
C ARG A 18 -9.79 -8.83 11.36
N ALA A 19 -10.94 -8.45 10.78
CA ALA A 19 -10.99 -7.42 9.74
C ALA A 19 -10.46 -6.06 10.25
N VAL A 20 -10.88 -5.63 11.45
CA VAL A 20 -10.38 -4.39 12.07
C VAL A 20 -8.88 -4.46 12.33
N SER A 21 -8.38 -5.60 12.82
CA SER A 21 -6.94 -5.78 13.06
C SER A 21 -6.12 -5.69 11.76
N TYR A 22 -6.63 -6.25 10.67
CA TYR A 22 -6.00 -6.22 9.36
C TYR A 22 -5.96 -4.80 8.76
N GLN A 23 -7.07 -4.07 8.85
CA GLN A 23 -7.13 -2.67 8.43
C GLN A 23 -6.15 -1.79 9.21
N ARG A 24 -5.98 -2.06 10.53
CA ARG A 24 -5.00 -1.35 11.36
C ARG A 24 -3.57 -1.61 10.89
N LYS A 25 -3.19 -2.88 10.69
CA LYS A 25 -1.85 -3.23 10.16
C LYS A 25 -1.51 -2.49 8.87
N ILE A 26 -2.46 -2.42 7.93
CA ILE A 26 -2.25 -1.70 6.67
C ILE A 26 -1.96 -0.21 6.93
N LYS A 27 -2.73 0.44 7.80
CA LYS A 27 -2.53 1.85 8.14
C LYS A 27 -1.21 2.08 8.86
N ASP A 28 -0.87 1.23 9.81
CA ASP A 28 0.37 1.32 10.58
C ASP A 28 1.58 1.21 9.64
N LEU A 29 1.53 0.28 8.67
CA LEU A 29 2.60 0.13 7.68
C LEU A 29 2.75 1.35 6.76
N VAL A 30 1.63 2.00 6.37
CA VAL A 30 1.71 3.29 5.64
C VAL A 30 2.39 4.37 6.48
N LEU A 31 2.04 4.47 7.77
CA LEU A 31 2.65 5.45 8.68
C LEU A 31 4.16 5.22 8.84
N VAL A 32 4.57 3.95 8.99
CA VAL A 32 6.00 3.58 9.06
C VAL A 32 6.77 4.06 7.82
N MET A 33 6.21 3.91 6.63
CA MET A 33 6.90 4.32 5.39
C MET A 33 6.99 5.84 5.23
N ALA A 34 5.97 6.57 5.70
CA ALA A 34 5.88 8.01 5.58
C ALA A 34 6.74 8.76 6.61
N ASP A 35 7.01 8.16 7.77
CA ASP A 35 7.79 8.79 8.85
C ASP A 35 9.20 8.16 8.96
N PRO A 36 10.28 8.90 8.61
CA PRO A 36 11.65 8.42 8.75
C PRO A 36 12.00 7.88 10.15
N ALA A 37 11.42 8.45 11.21
CA ALA A 37 11.69 8.00 12.58
C ALA A 37 11.12 6.60 12.88
N LEU A 38 10.11 6.16 12.11
CA LEU A 38 9.48 4.85 12.27
C LEU A 38 10.09 3.79 11.35
N GLN A 39 10.84 4.16 10.31
CA GLN A 39 11.32 3.22 9.30
C GLN A 39 12.25 2.13 9.85
N GLU A 40 12.99 2.40 10.94
CA GLU A 40 13.86 1.42 11.59
C GLU A 40 13.09 0.35 12.39
N SER A 41 11.79 0.55 12.62
CA SER A 41 10.95 -0.39 13.38
C SER A 41 10.51 -1.62 12.58
N VAL A 42 10.71 -1.61 11.26
CA VAL A 42 10.30 -2.68 10.34
C VAL A 42 11.47 -3.10 9.46
N GLU A 43 11.60 -4.41 9.21
CA GLU A 43 12.60 -4.93 8.29
C GLU A 43 12.40 -4.32 6.89
N SER A 44 13.48 -3.80 6.30
CA SER A 44 13.41 -3.15 4.99
C SER A 44 14.53 -3.59 4.04
N ILE A 45 14.19 -3.60 2.75
CA ILE A 45 15.09 -3.94 1.65
C ILE A 45 15.12 -2.77 0.68
N THR A 46 16.30 -2.17 0.51
CA THR A 46 16.56 -1.16 -0.53
C THR A 46 16.58 -1.81 -1.90
N VAL A 47 15.88 -1.23 -2.88
CA VAL A 47 15.68 -1.80 -4.22
C VAL A 47 16.22 -0.90 -5.34
N ASN A 48 15.88 0.39 -5.34
CA ASN A 48 16.26 1.36 -6.39
C ASN A 48 15.99 0.89 -7.83
N LYS A 49 14.78 0.41 -8.11
CA LYS A 49 14.39 -0.11 -9.42
C LYS A 49 13.33 0.75 -10.08
N GLU A 50 13.60 1.18 -11.31
CA GLU A 50 12.61 1.87 -12.14
C GLU A 50 11.48 0.92 -12.55
N VAL A 51 10.23 1.39 -12.40
CA VAL A 51 9.02 0.66 -12.74
C VAL A 51 8.27 1.46 -13.80
N PRO A 52 8.26 1.00 -15.06
CA PRO A 52 7.54 1.71 -16.11
C PRO A 52 6.03 1.61 -15.85
N LEU A 53 5.38 2.76 -15.68
CA LEU A 53 3.93 2.86 -15.52
C LEU A 53 3.33 3.83 -16.55
N TRP A 54 3.88 5.04 -16.63
CA TRP A 54 3.46 6.09 -17.56
C TRP A 54 4.65 6.63 -18.34
N LYS A 55 4.39 7.35 -19.44
CA LYS A 55 5.47 8.01 -20.21
C LYS A 55 5.87 9.34 -19.59
N GLU A 56 4.92 9.99 -18.92
CA GLU A 56 5.00 11.33 -18.37
C GLU A 56 5.66 11.35 -16.98
N GLY A 57 5.84 10.19 -16.36
CA GLY A 57 6.35 10.07 -15.00
C GLY A 57 7.43 8.99 -14.89
N ARG A 58 8.52 9.31 -14.18
CA ARG A 58 9.55 8.35 -13.80
C ARG A 58 9.26 7.81 -12.41
N LEU A 59 8.82 6.56 -12.33
CA LEU A 59 8.49 5.89 -11.08
C LEU A 59 9.61 4.93 -10.66
N VAL A 60 10.16 5.12 -9.47
CA VAL A 60 11.26 4.29 -8.93
C VAL A 60 10.85 3.66 -7.61
N LEU A 61 10.89 2.33 -7.52
CA LEU A 61 10.77 1.59 -6.27
C LEU A 61 12.05 1.77 -5.47
N LEU A 62 11.98 2.49 -4.36
CA LEU A 62 13.12 2.78 -3.50
C LEU A 62 13.34 1.66 -2.49
N THR A 63 12.29 1.33 -1.74
CA THR A 63 12.39 0.45 -0.57
C THR A 63 11.16 -0.43 -0.44
N LYS A 64 11.36 -1.67 0.03
CA LYS A 64 10.30 -2.57 0.49
C LYS A 64 10.38 -2.73 2.01
N TYR A 65 9.23 -2.80 2.66
CA TYR A 65 9.08 -3.01 4.11
C TYR A 65 8.32 -4.32 4.32
N LEU A 66 8.89 -5.25 5.08
CA LEU A 66 8.35 -6.60 5.26
C LEU A 66 7.60 -6.68 6.59
N ASP A 67 6.30 -6.96 6.55
CA ASP A 67 5.46 -7.12 7.75
C ASP A 67 4.52 -8.33 7.58
N GLY A 68 5.01 -9.51 7.96
CA GLY A 68 4.24 -10.75 7.91
C GLY A 68 3.74 -11.09 6.50
N ASP A 69 2.41 -11.06 6.34
CA ASP A 69 1.68 -11.30 5.08
C ASP A 69 1.52 -10.06 4.20
N LEU A 70 2.04 -8.91 4.64
CA LEU A 70 2.03 -7.64 3.92
C LEU A 70 3.44 -7.21 3.51
N VAL A 71 3.50 -6.47 2.41
CA VAL A 71 4.68 -5.75 1.96
C VAL A 71 4.29 -4.30 1.71
N GLY A 72 5.01 -3.40 2.37
CA GLY A 72 5.00 -1.97 2.09
C GLY A 72 5.99 -1.66 0.97
N GLU A 73 5.62 -0.83 0.01
CA GLU A 73 6.49 -0.37 -1.06
C GLU A 73 6.53 1.16 -1.08
N LYS A 74 7.73 1.73 -0.90
CA LYS A 74 7.96 3.17 -1.05
C LYS A 74 8.51 3.44 -2.44
N TYR A 75 7.80 4.28 -3.18
CA TYR A 75 8.18 4.74 -4.50
C TYR A 75 8.46 6.24 -4.47
N ARG A 76 9.35 6.69 -5.36
CA ARG A 76 9.46 8.09 -5.78
C ARG A 76 8.93 8.21 -7.19
N LEU A 77 7.96 9.09 -7.38
CA LEU A 77 7.53 9.52 -8.71
C LEU A 77 8.13 10.89 -9.01
N THR A 78 8.63 11.09 -10.22
CA THR A 78 9.04 12.40 -10.74
C THR A 78 8.28 12.69 -12.02
N ASN A 79 7.66 13.87 -12.12
CA ASN A 79 7.03 14.33 -13.36
C ASN A 79 8.13 14.72 -14.36
N VAL A 80 8.21 14.00 -15.48
CA VAL A 80 9.20 14.25 -16.55
C VAL A 80 8.58 14.94 -17.77
N SER A 81 7.31 15.32 -17.68
CA SER A 81 6.60 16.06 -18.70
C SER A 81 6.75 17.58 -18.51
N PRO A 82 6.47 18.39 -19.55
CA PRO A 82 6.51 19.86 -19.44
C PRO A 82 5.23 20.46 -18.86
N SER A 83 4.30 19.66 -18.32
CA SER A 83 3.00 20.12 -17.81
C SER A 83 2.72 19.54 -16.43
N ASP A 84 1.84 20.19 -15.68
CA ASP A 84 1.41 19.68 -14.37
C ASP A 84 0.74 18.31 -14.53
N MET A 85 1.13 17.39 -13.65
CA MET A 85 0.57 16.04 -13.57
C MET A 85 -0.40 15.98 -12.40
N LEU A 86 -1.62 15.51 -12.67
CA LEU A 86 -2.59 15.18 -11.63
C LEU A 86 -2.59 13.67 -11.40
N LEU A 87 -2.33 13.26 -10.16
CA LEU A 87 -2.28 11.87 -9.75
C LEU A 87 -3.59 11.48 -9.09
N VAL A 88 -4.02 10.26 -9.37
CA VAL A 88 -5.13 9.61 -8.69
C VAL A 88 -4.71 8.22 -8.25
N GLU A 89 -5.07 7.82 -7.03
CA GLU A 89 -4.63 6.56 -6.46
C GLU A 89 -5.06 5.34 -7.29
N GLN A 90 -6.19 5.46 -7.98
CA GLN A 90 -6.79 4.40 -8.81
C GLN A 90 -5.83 3.86 -9.86
N GLU A 91 -4.95 4.69 -10.41
CA GLU A 91 -3.99 4.26 -11.45
C GLU A 91 -2.84 3.41 -10.88
N LEU A 92 -2.61 3.44 -9.57
CA LEU A 92 -1.59 2.64 -8.88
C LEU A 92 -2.15 1.30 -8.37
N TYR A 93 -3.48 1.12 -8.40
CA TYR A 93 -4.09 -0.13 -7.98
C TYR A 93 -3.81 -1.26 -8.99
N ARG A 94 -3.38 -2.39 -8.45
CA ARG A 94 -3.21 -3.66 -9.16
C ARG A 94 -3.61 -4.80 -8.22
N ARG A 95 -3.85 -5.99 -8.78
CA ARG A 95 -4.23 -7.16 -7.97
C ARG A 95 -3.26 -7.37 -6.80
N GLY A 96 -3.80 -7.49 -5.60
CA GLY A 96 -3.04 -7.68 -4.36
C GLY A 96 -2.68 -6.39 -3.62
N VAL A 97 -2.84 -5.21 -4.23
CA VAL A 97 -2.73 -3.92 -3.53
C VAL A 97 -3.95 -3.71 -2.65
N ARG A 98 -3.70 -3.36 -1.39
CA ARG A 98 -4.69 -3.18 -0.33
C ARG A 98 -4.83 -1.71 0.09
N ALA A 99 -3.78 -0.91 -0.08
CA ALA A 99 -3.82 0.53 0.09
C ALA A 99 -2.82 1.23 -0.82
N VAL A 100 -3.15 2.47 -1.18
CA VAL A 100 -2.30 3.42 -1.89
C VAL A 100 -2.41 4.76 -1.14
N SER A 101 -1.28 5.42 -0.92
CA SER A 101 -1.22 6.80 -0.43
C SER A 101 -0.24 7.58 -1.28
N ILE A 102 -0.61 8.79 -1.66
CA ILE A 102 0.20 9.74 -2.42
C ILE A 102 0.40 10.97 -1.54
N GLU A 103 1.64 11.43 -1.40
CA GLU A 103 1.95 12.59 -0.57
C GLU A 103 1.44 13.91 -1.21
N HIS A 104 1.62 14.07 -2.52
CA HIS A 104 1.13 15.22 -3.29
C HIS A 104 0.48 14.79 -4.60
N HIS A 105 -0.82 15.08 -4.77
CA HIS A 105 -1.57 14.68 -5.97
C HIS A 105 -1.36 15.59 -7.17
N THR A 106 -0.98 16.84 -6.96
CA THR A 106 -0.63 17.76 -8.05
C THR A 106 0.88 17.89 -8.09
N LEU A 107 1.47 17.55 -9.23
CA LEU A 107 2.91 17.50 -9.40
C LEU A 107 3.33 18.39 -10.57
N PRO A 108 3.91 19.58 -10.30
CA PRO A 108 4.48 20.43 -11.35
C PRO A 108 5.54 19.72 -12.18
N ALA A 109 5.85 20.28 -13.36
CA ALA A 109 6.90 19.77 -14.23
C ALA A 109 8.25 19.71 -13.50
N GLY A 110 8.89 18.54 -13.48
CA GLY A 110 10.18 18.30 -12.82
C GLY A 110 10.11 17.93 -11.33
N ASP A 111 8.98 18.16 -10.67
CA ASP A 111 8.82 17.85 -9.25
C ASP A 111 8.67 16.35 -8.99
N GLY A 112 8.85 15.94 -7.72
CA GLY A 112 8.63 14.56 -7.31
C GLY A 112 7.89 14.40 -5.97
N THR A 113 7.17 13.29 -5.83
CA THR A 113 6.38 12.94 -4.64
C THR A 113 6.65 11.50 -4.20
N ASP A 114 6.57 11.23 -2.90
CA ASP A 114 6.57 9.85 -2.41
C ASP A 114 5.18 9.20 -2.55
N ILE A 115 5.20 7.93 -2.92
CA ILE A 115 4.01 7.09 -3.04
C ILE A 115 4.22 5.84 -2.19
N PHE A 116 3.21 5.49 -1.41
CA PHE A 116 3.23 4.37 -0.48
C PHE A 116 2.17 3.35 -0.86
N LEU A 117 2.59 2.13 -1.16
CA LEU A 117 1.69 1.01 -1.45
C LEU A 117 1.78 -0.01 -0.32
N VAL A 118 0.64 -0.57 0.07
CA VAL A 118 0.61 -1.79 0.88
C VAL A 118 -0.06 -2.88 0.05
N ARG A 119 0.60 -4.02 -0.06
CA ARG A 119 0.10 -5.17 -0.80
C ARG A 119 0.30 -6.47 -0.04
N GLU A 120 -0.39 -7.50 -0.49
CA GLU A 120 -0.12 -8.86 -0.05
C GLU A 120 1.30 -9.29 -0.45
N ARG A 121 1.95 -10.00 0.47
CA ARG A 121 3.21 -10.68 0.20
C ARG A 121 2.97 -11.83 -0.76
N LYS A 122 3.87 -12.00 -1.73
CA LYS A 122 3.86 -13.16 -2.63
C LYS A 122 4.64 -14.30 -2.00
N ASP A 123 4.28 -15.54 -2.32
CA ASP A 123 4.93 -16.75 -1.78
C ASP A 123 6.45 -16.84 -2.05
N ASN A 124 6.96 -16.06 -3.01
CA ASN A 124 8.35 -16.05 -3.44
C ASN A 124 9.15 -14.80 -3.02
N GLU A 125 8.62 -14.00 -2.08
CA GLU A 125 9.29 -12.84 -1.45
C GLU A 125 9.56 -13.05 0.03
#